data_AF-A0A3D4NVI8-F1
#
_entry.id   AF-A0A3D4NVI8-F1
#
_cell.length_a   1.000
_cell.length_b   1.000
_cell.length_c   1.000
_cell.angle_alpha   90.00
_cell.angle_beta   90.00
_cell.angle_gamma   90.00
#
_symmetry.space_group_name_H-M   'P 1'
#
loop_
_entity.id
_entity.type
_entity.pdbx_description
1 polymer ?
#
loop_
_entity_poly.entity_id
_entity_poly.type
_entity_poly.pdbx_seq_one_letter_code
_entity_poly.pdbx_strand_id
1 'polypeptide(L)'
;MSEQSRFMLVATPLMEHSPAFDRAAALAKAEDAALHIVAFDYLEGLATASLVNEKALEQMRLGYVDRHRQWLEEQARPLRKIGVHVTTEVAWVERPLEEILLHLKEQPMDVLIKALEHESLWSRLMFTPLDVHLLRECPVPLHFVSHAVHALPRKIVAAVDPFHRDDHYKTFNDRILHEAAKLASACNAELDVVYAYD
;
A
#
# COMPACT_ATOMS: atom_id res chain seq x y z
N MET A 1 -10.50 23.71 -9.76
CA MET A 1 -9.30 23.38 -8.97
C MET A 1 -9.31 21.87 -8.86
N SER A 2 -8.33 21.16 -9.43
CA SER A 2 -8.25 19.71 -9.26
C SER A 2 -7.97 19.43 -7.79
N GLU A 3 -8.67 18.47 -7.20
CA GLU A 3 -8.30 17.95 -5.89
C GLU A 3 -6.85 17.42 -5.96
N GLN A 4 -6.07 17.67 -4.91
CA GLN A 4 -4.71 17.16 -4.83
C GLN A 4 -4.75 15.64 -4.79
N SER A 5 -3.91 14.97 -5.59
CA SER A 5 -3.79 13.51 -5.57
C SER A 5 -3.38 13.01 -4.19
N ARG A 6 -3.91 11.85 -3.76
CA ARG A 6 -3.65 11.27 -2.45
C ARG A 6 -3.30 9.79 -2.55
N PHE A 7 -2.16 9.40 -1.98
CA PHE A 7 -1.74 8.00 -1.88
C PHE A 7 -1.90 7.49 -0.46
N MET A 8 -2.23 6.22 -0.32
CA MET A 8 -2.31 5.54 0.97
C MET A 8 -1.26 4.45 1.06
N LEU A 9 -0.39 4.53 2.07
CA LEU A 9 0.55 3.49 2.42
C LEU A 9 0.01 2.70 3.62
N VAL A 10 -0.21 1.40 3.43
CA VAL A 10 -0.51 0.48 4.54
C VAL A 10 0.80 0.04 5.18
N ALA A 11 1.06 0.54 6.38
CA ALA A 11 2.22 0.19 7.19
C ALA A 11 2.04 -1.18 7.87
N THR A 12 3.16 -1.85 8.11
CA THR A 12 3.18 -3.15 8.80
C THR A 12 2.91 -2.98 10.30
N PRO A 13 2.14 -3.89 10.94
CA PRO A 13 1.96 -3.90 12.41
C PRO A 13 3.28 -4.19 13.16
N LEU A 14 4.33 -4.62 12.47
CA LEU A 14 5.63 -4.94 13.05
C LEU A 14 6.50 -3.70 13.36
N MET A 15 6.08 -2.49 12.98
CA MET A 15 6.86 -1.25 13.14
C MET A 15 8.24 -1.35 12.47
N GLU A 16 8.28 -1.94 11.28
CA GLU A 16 9.49 -2.08 10.48
C GLU A 16 9.44 -1.18 9.23
N HIS A 17 10.56 -0.51 8.96
CA HIS A 17 10.68 0.32 7.77
C HIS A 17 10.94 -0.56 6.54
N SER A 18 9.89 -0.81 5.77
CA SER A 18 9.98 -1.55 4.50
C SER A 18 10.31 -0.61 3.33
N PRO A 19 10.79 -1.15 2.19
CA PRO A 19 11.00 -0.36 0.98
C PRO A 19 9.72 0.32 0.44
N ALA A 20 8.53 -0.07 0.93
CA ALA A 20 7.27 0.58 0.58
C ALA A 20 7.20 2.04 1.07
N PHE A 21 7.84 2.37 2.19
CA PHE A 21 7.92 3.76 2.68
C PHE A 21 8.67 4.66 1.68
N ASP A 22 9.84 4.22 1.24
CA ASP A 22 10.65 4.95 0.27
C ASP A 22 9.93 5.07 -1.08
N ARG A 23 9.29 3.98 -1.54
CA ARG A 23 8.48 3.98 -2.77
C ARG A 23 7.33 4.97 -2.67
N ALA A 24 6.54 4.91 -1.60
CA ALA A 24 5.37 5.76 -1.42
C ALA A 24 5.75 7.23 -1.36
N ALA A 25 6.81 7.57 -0.62
CA ALA A 25 7.32 8.93 -0.54
C ALA A 25 7.83 9.44 -1.88
N ALA A 26 8.56 8.60 -2.63
CA ALA A 26 9.13 9.00 -3.91
C ALA A 26 8.05 9.20 -4.98
N LEU A 27 7.05 8.30 -5.05
CA LEU A 27 5.90 8.47 -5.93
C LEU A 27 5.09 9.72 -5.56
N ALA A 28 4.77 9.90 -4.28
CA ALA A 28 4.02 11.06 -3.82
C ALA A 28 4.74 12.36 -4.16
N LYS A 29 6.07 12.42 -3.98
CA LYS A 29 6.87 13.57 -4.37
C LYS A 29 6.90 13.80 -5.88
N ALA A 30 6.97 12.73 -6.69
CA ALA A 30 7.02 12.84 -8.14
C ALA A 30 5.70 13.34 -8.75
N GLU A 31 4.57 13.01 -8.13
CA GLU A 31 3.23 13.39 -8.58
C GLU A 31 2.63 14.58 -7.81
N ASP A 32 3.40 15.23 -6.92
CA ASP A 32 2.91 16.28 -6.01
C ASP A 32 1.67 15.85 -5.17
N ALA A 33 1.60 14.56 -4.87
CA ALA A 33 0.52 13.94 -4.12
C ALA A 33 0.77 14.01 -2.60
N ALA A 34 -0.31 14.07 -1.84
CA ALA A 34 -0.25 13.85 -0.41
C ALA A 34 -0.12 12.35 -0.10
N LEU A 35 0.57 12.02 0.98
CA LEU A 35 0.74 10.65 1.46
C LEU A 35 0.06 10.46 2.81
N HIS A 36 -0.84 9.49 2.89
CA HIS A 36 -1.44 9.01 4.12
C HIS A 36 -0.83 7.68 4.51
N ILE A 37 -0.16 7.60 5.67
CA ILE A 37 0.44 6.37 6.18
C ILE A 37 -0.46 5.82 7.29
N VAL A 38 -1.03 4.65 7.10
CA VAL A 38 -1.97 4.05 8.04
C VAL A 38 -1.54 2.64 8.44
N ALA A 39 -1.64 2.33 9.72
CA ALA A 39 -1.50 0.97 10.24
C ALA A 39 -2.86 0.45 10.71
N PHE A 40 -3.18 -0.78 10.31
CA PHE A 40 -4.36 -1.51 10.78
C PHE A 40 -3.89 -2.64 11.69
N ASP A 41 -4.05 -2.44 12.99
CA ASP A 41 -3.48 -3.32 14.01
C ASP A 41 -4.55 -4.18 14.70
N TYR A 42 -4.18 -5.43 14.97
CA TYR A 42 -4.93 -6.34 15.83
C TYR A 42 -4.00 -7.34 16.47
N LEU A 43 -4.19 -7.64 17.75
CA LEU A 43 -3.49 -8.72 18.42
C LEU A 43 -4.48 -9.84 18.74
N GLU A 44 -4.52 -10.90 17.92
CA GLU A 44 -5.41 -12.06 18.12
C GLU A 44 -5.22 -12.69 19.51
N GLY A 45 -3.99 -12.70 20.04
CA GLY A 45 -3.66 -13.21 21.37
C GLY A 45 -4.27 -12.41 22.54
N LEU A 46 -4.86 -11.25 22.29
CA LEU A 46 -5.57 -10.46 23.29
C LEU A 46 -7.05 -10.86 23.41
N ALA A 47 -7.65 -11.47 22.38
CA ALA A 47 -9.02 -11.97 22.44
C ALA A 47 -9.17 -13.15 23.42
N THR A 48 -8.14 -14.00 23.54
CA THR A 48 -8.12 -15.13 24.47
C THR A 48 -7.69 -14.75 25.90
N ALA A 49 -6.91 -13.67 26.07
CA ALA A 49 -6.53 -13.11 27.37
C ALA A 49 -7.64 -12.28 28.05
N SER A 50 -8.71 -11.95 27.30
CA SER A 50 -9.91 -11.25 27.79
C SER A 50 -10.58 -11.93 29.00
N LEU A 51 -10.29 -13.19 29.27
CA LEU A 51 -10.80 -13.94 30.43
C LEU A 51 -10.06 -13.65 31.74
N VAL A 52 -8.98 -12.87 31.73
CA VAL A 52 -8.07 -12.74 32.90
C VAL A 52 -8.05 -11.33 33.50
N ASN A 53 -8.10 -10.25 32.71
CA ASN A 53 -8.24 -8.86 33.19
C ASN A 53 -8.47 -7.84 32.04
N GLU A 54 -9.72 -7.44 31.80
CA GLU A 54 -10.09 -6.46 30.74
C GLU A 54 -9.35 -5.12 30.84
N LYS A 55 -9.09 -4.62 32.07
CA LYS A 55 -8.40 -3.34 32.26
C LYS A 55 -6.93 -3.40 31.85
N ALA A 56 -6.25 -4.50 32.15
CA ALA A 56 -4.88 -4.69 31.72
C ALA A 56 -4.79 -4.81 30.19
N LEU A 57 -5.80 -5.45 29.58
CA LEU A 57 -5.91 -5.58 28.13
C LEU A 57 -6.06 -4.24 27.42
N GLU A 58 -6.96 -3.39 27.93
CA GLU A 58 -7.18 -2.04 27.42
C GLU A 58 -5.91 -1.18 27.54
N GLN A 59 -5.22 -1.25 28.67
CA GLN A 59 -3.94 -0.55 28.87
C GLN A 59 -2.85 -1.01 27.90
N MET A 60 -2.76 -2.33 27.64
CA MET A 60 -1.82 -2.87 26.65
C MET A 60 -2.16 -2.39 25.24
N ARG A 61 -3.45 -2.40 24.86
CA ARG A 61 -3.91 -1.88 23.57
C ARG A 61 -3.54 -0.42 23.39
N LEU A 62 -3.89 0.43 24.37
CA LEU A 62 -3.57 1.87 24.32
C LEU A 62 -2.06 2.11 24.20
N GLY A 63 -1.27 1.42 25.01
CA GLY A 63 0.19 1.53 24.98
C GLY A 63 0.82 1.06 23.66
N TYR A 64 0.25 0.03 23.04
CA TYR A 64 0.70 -0.43 21.72
C TYR A 64 0.34 0.56 20.62
N VAL A 65 -0.91 1.03 20.57
CA VAL A 65 -1.38 2.02 19.58
C VAL A 65 -0.59 3.32 19.69
N ASP A 66 -0.34 3.81 20.91
CA ASP A 66 0.44 5.03 21.12
C ASP A 66 1.90 4.88 20.66
N ARG A 67 2.50 3.70 20.90
CA ARG A 67 3.84 3.39 20.40
C ARG A 67 3.88 3.34 18.87
N HIS A 68 2.91 2.71 18.24
CA HIS A 68 2.84 2.65 16.78
C HIS A 68 2.64 4.04 16.19
N ARG A 69 1.80 4.88 16.80
CA ARG A 69 1.58 6.26 16.36
C ARG A 69 2.87 7.07 16.42
N GLN A 70 3.64 6.93 17.50
CA GLN A 70 4.96 7.58 17.62
C GLN A 70 5.92 7.09 16.53
N TRP A 71 5.97 5.78 16.30
CA TRP A 71 6.81 5.20 15.27
C TRP A 71 6.45 5.68 13.85
N LEU A 72 5.15 5.72 13.48
CA LEU A 72 4.71 6.27 12.20
C LEU A 72 5.09 7.74 12.03
N GLU A 73 4.96 8.53 13.10
CA GLU A 73 5.35 9.94 13.09
C GLU A 73 6.87 10.09 12.92
N GLU A 74 7.68 9.21 13.50
CA GLU A 74 9.13 9.15 13.26
C GLU A 74 9.45 8.84 11.79
N GLN A 75 8.69 7.96 11.14
CA GLN A 75 8.85 7.69 9.70
C GLN A 75 8.36 8.85 8.83
N ALA A 76 7.30 9.56 9.23
CA ALA A 76 6.72 10.64 8.44
C ALA A 76 7.55 11.94 8.47
N ARG A 77 8.21 12.26 9.59
CA ARG A 77 9.03 13.48 9.75
C ARG A 77 10.07 13.71 8.64
N PRO A 78 10.95 12.74 8.30
CA PRO A 78 11.91 12.94 7.22
C PRO A 78 11.22 13.16 5.87
N LEU A 79 10.08 12.51 5.61
CA LEU A 79 9.32 12.67 4.37
C LEU A 79 8.73 14.08 4.24
N ARG A 80 8.22 14.65 5.34
CA ARG A 80 7.76 16.03 5.37
C ARG A 80 8.89 17.03 5.11
N LYS A 81 10.10 16.77 5.62
CA LYS A 81 11.29 17.62 5.38
C LYS A 81 11.71 17.67 3.91
N ILE A 82 11.43 16.63 3.14
CA ILE A 82 11.74 16.61 1.69
C ILE A 82 10.59 17.13 0.81
N GLY A 83 9.54 17.69 1.43
CA GLY A 83 8.44 18.39 0.76
C GLY A 83 7.15 17.60 0.56
N VAL A 84 7.05 16.36 1.07
CA VAL A 84 5.81 15.56 0.92
C VAL A 84 4.81 15.94 2.00
N HIS A 85 3.55 16.18 1.63
CA HIS A 85 2.48 16.34 2.63
C HIS A 85 2.11 14.97 3.21
N VAL A 86 2.53 14.69 4.45
CA VAL A 86 2.32 13.37 5.08
C VAL A 86 1.38 13.45 6.28
N THR A 87 0.39 12.57 6.32
CA THR A 87 -0.47 12.29 7.48
C THR A 87 -0.25 10.85 7.97
N THR A 88 -0.53 10.59 9.24
CA THR A 88 -0.33 9.28 9.87
C THR A 88 -1.55 8.87 10.68
N GLU A 89 -1.93 7.59 10.61
CA GLU A 89 -3.06 7.04 11.35
C GLU A 89 -2.74 5.63 11.87
N VAL A 90 -3.29 5.28 13.03
CA VAL A 90 -3.27 3.91 13.57
C VAL A 90 -4.70 3.55 13.94
N ALA A 91 -5.24 2.54 13.27
CA ALA A 91 -6.56 2.00 13.51
C ALA A 91 -6.44 0.62 14.15
N TRP A 92 -7.10 0.42 15.29
CA TRP A 92 -7.16 -0.89 15.94
C TRP A 92 -8.42 -1.62 15.47
N VAL A 93 -8.26 -2.62 14.60
CA VAL A 93 -9.37 -3.27 13.90
C VAL A 93 -9.16 -4.77 13.74
N GLU A 94 -10.17 -5.57 14.09
CA GLU A 94 -10.12 -7.03 13.93
C GLU A 94 -10.11 -7.47 12.46
N ARG A 95 -10.72 -6.66 11.58
CA ARG A 95 -10.91 -6.99 10.16
C ARG A 95 -10.25 -5.93 9.27
N PRO A 96 -8.92 -6.04 9.05
CA PRO A 96 -8.18 -5.01 8.32
C PRO A 96 -8.67 -4.79 6.89
N LEU A 97 -9.13 -5.84 6.20
CA LEU A 97 -9.68 -5.69 4.85
C LEU A 97 -10.91 -4.78 4.82
N GLU A 98 -11.88 -5.03 5.70
CA GLU A 98 -13.13 -4.25 5.76
C GLU A 98 -12.82 -2.78 6.06
N GLU A 99 -11.90 -2.53 7.00
CA GLU A 99 -11.50 -1.17 7.35
C GLU A 99 -10.74 -0.47 6.21
N ILE A 100 -9.81 -1.16 5.53
CA ILE A 100 -9.11 -0.60 4.36
C ILE A 100 -10.11 -0.17 3.29
N LEU A 101 -11.09 -1.02 2.97
CA LEU A 101 -12.11 -0.71 1.96
C LEU A 101 -13.01 0.46 2.40
N LEU A 102 -13.32 0.56 3.70
CA LEU A 102 -14.07 1.69 4.26
C LEU A 102 -13.25 2.99 4.15
N HIS A 103 -11.98 2.98 4.55
CA HIS A 103 -11.07 4.13 4.42
C HIS A 103 -11.00 4.64 2.98
N LEU A 104 -10.81 3.74 2.01
CA LEU A 104 -10.74 4.10 0.59
C LEU A 104 -12.04 4.70 0.06
N LYS A 105 -13.19 4.35 0.66
CA LYS A 105 -14.49 4.89 0.30
C LYS A 105 -14.76 6.26 0.93
N GLU A 106 -14.38 6.45 2.20
CA GLU A 106 -14.60 7.69 2.95
C GLU A 106 -13.56 8.77 2.62
N GLN A 107 -12.33 8.34 2.35
CA GLN A 107 -11.21 9.18 1.97
C GLN A 107 -10.65 8.67 0.64
N PRO A 108 -11.15 9.18 -0.50
CA PRO A 108 -10.70 8.73 -1.80
C PRO A 108 -9.18 8.85 -1.95
N MET A 109 -8.55 7.76 -2.36
CA MET A 109 -7.12 7.67 -2.65
C MET A 109 -6.95 7.25 -4.11
N ASP A 110 -5.89 7.72 -4.75
CA ASP A 110 -5.57 7.35 -6.13
C ASP A 110 -4.81 6.03 -6.22
N VAL A 111 -4.08 5.67 -5.17
CA VAL A 111 -3.27 4.44 -5.10
C VAL A 111 -3.21 3.92 -3.66
N LEU A 112 -3.34 2.60 -3.50
CA LEU A 112 -3.01 1.88 -2.27
C LEU A 112 -1.64 1.21 -2.43
N ILE A 113 -0.69 1.55 -1.57
CA ILE A 113 0.69 1.05 -1.56
C ILE A 113 0.85 0.13 -0.35
N LYS A 114 1.39 -1.07 -0.55
CA LYS A 114 1.62 -2.03 0.53
C LYS A 114 2.88 -2.85 0.29
N ALA A 115 3.64 -3.15 1.34
CA ALA A 115 4.75 -4.08 1.26
C ALA A 115 4.25 -5.54 1.14
N LEU A 116 4.92 -6.34 0.30
CA LEU A 116 4.77 -7.80 0.32
C LEU A 116 5.68 -8.41 1.39
N GLU A 117 5.17 -9.43 2.07
CA GLU A 117 5.91 -10.17 3.07
C GLU A 117 6.89 -11.16 2.43
N HIS A 118 7.97 -11.46 3.16
CA HIS A 118 9.01 -12.39 2.73
C HIS A 118 9.20 -13.46 3.79
N GLU A 119 9.31 -14.71 3.35
CA GLU A 119 9.95 -15.79 4.12
C GLU A 119 11.36 -16.03 3.56
N SER A 120 12.30 -16.31 4.47
CA SER A 120 13.76 -16.31 4.31
C SER A 120 14.35 -16.96 3.04
N LEU A 121 15.59 -16.53 2.68
CA LEU A 121 16.67 -17.00 1.75
C LEU A 121 16.38 -17.84 0.48
N TRP A 122 15.24 -18.48 0.32
CA TRP A 122 14.81 -19.26 -0.85
C TRP A 122 13.64 -18.61 -1.62
N SER A 123 13.48 -17.30 -1.39
CA SER A 123 12.75 -16.25 -2.12
C SER A 123 11.65 -16.68 -3.09
N ARG A 124 10.44 -16.93 -2.56
CA ARG A 124 9.21 -16.71 -3.31
C ARG A 124 8.45 -15.56 -2.66
N LEU A 125 7.99 -14.62 -3.48
CA LEU A 125 7.03 -13.60 -3.06
C LEU A 125 5.78 -14.33 -2.60
N MET A 126 5.36 -14.11 -1.37
CA MET A 126 4.14 -14.70 -0.83
C MET A 126 3.13 -13.60 -0.61
N PHE A 127 1.98 -13.74 -1.26
CA PHE A 127 0.81 -12.95 -0.94
C PHE A 127 0.22 -13.48 0.37
N THR A 128 0.03 -12.59 1.34
CA THR A 128 -0.76 -12.90 2.54
C THR A 128 -2.24 -13.09 2.15
N PRO A 129 -3.07 -13.70 3.01
CA PRO A 129 -4.52 -13.74 2.78
C PRO A 129 -5.10 -12.35 2.52
N LEU A 130 -4.66 -11.32 3.27
CA LEU A 130 -5.09 -9.94 3.06
C LEU A 130 -4.72 -9.44 1.66
N ASP A 131 -3.52 -9.74 1.16
CA ASP A 131 -3.10 -9.29 -0.17
C ASP A 131 -3.94 -9.92 -1.29
N VAL A 132 -4.30 -11.20 -1.16
CA VAL A 132 -5.16 -11.90 -2.13
C VAL A 132 -6.56 -11.29 -2.15
N HIS A 133 -7.09 -10.92 -0.98
CA HIS A 133 -8.38 -10.23 -0.90
C HIS A 133 -8.32 -8.82 -1.50
N LEU A 134 -7.28 -8.05 -1.19
CA LEU A 134 -7.09 -6.73 -1.77
C LEU A 134 -7.03 -6.79 -3.30
N LEU A 135 -6.29 -7.75 -3.89
CA LEU A 135 -6.24 -7.94 -5.35
C LEU A 135 -7.62 -8.13 -6.00
N ARG A 136 -8.60 -8.65 -5.26
CA ARG A 136 -9.96 -8.91 -5.75
C ARG A 136 -10.92 -7.75 -5.50
N GLU A 137 -10.73 -7.03 -4.40
CA GLU A 137 -11.76 -6.15 -3.84
C GLU A 137 -11.35 -4.67 -3.82
N CYS A 138 -10.06 -4.35 -3.98
CA CYS A 138 -9.57 -2.97 -3.91
C CYS A 138 -10.12 -2.13 -5.07
N PRO A 139 -10.80 -0.99 -4.79
CA PRO A 139 -11.40 -0.16 -5.81
C PRO A 139 -10.40 0.72 -6.57
N VAL A 140 -9.18 0.86 -6.05
CA VAL A 140 -8.12 1.73 -6.57
C VAL A 140 -6.90 0.90 -6.99
N PRO A 141 -6.02 1.42 -7.87
CA PRO A 141 -4.75 0.78 -8.19
C PRO A 141 -3.97 0.32 -6.95
N LEU A 142 -3.55 -0.94 -6.96
CA LEU A 142 -2.70 -1.54 -5.93
C LEU A 142 -1.24 -1.51 -6.37
N HIS A 143 -0.36 -0.95 -5.53
CA HIS A 143 1.07 -0.93 -5.74
C HIS A 143 1.78 -1.75 -4.66
N PHE A 144 2.01 -3.03 -4.97
CA PHE A 144 2.78 -3.90 -4.09
C PHE A 144 4.28 -3.63 -4.21
N VAL A 145 4.96 -3.54 -3.06
CA VAL A 145 6.41 -3.30 -2.99
C VAL A 145 7.07 -4.47 -2.29
N SER A 146 7.99 -5.15 -2.98
CA SER A 146 8.80 -6.22 -2.39
C SER A 146 10.24 -5.74 -2.19
N HIS A 147 11.17 -6.19 -3.04
CA HIS A 147 12.53 -5.71 -3.10
C HIS A 147 12.60 -4.50 -4.05
N ALA A 148 12.67 -3.30 -3.48
CA ALA A 148 12.90 -2.08 -4.24
C ALA A 148 14.36 -1.62 -4.06
N VAL A 149 15.22 -1.90 -5.05
CA VAL A 149 16.59 -1.34 -5.10
C VAL A 149 16.56 0.18 -5.32
N HIS A 150 15.51 0.68 -5.98
CA HIS A 150 15.30 2.10 -6.25
C HIS A 150 13.91 2.53 -5.78
N ALA A 151 13.83 3.69 -5.12
CA ALA A 151 12.60 4.29 -4.63
C ALA A 151 11.62 4.72 -5.75
N LEU A 152 12.11 5.04 -6.96
CA LEU A 152 11.30 5.09 -8.18
C LEU A 152 11.69 3.94 -9.12
N PRO A 153 10.73 3.22 -9.73
CA PRO A 153 11.03 2.23 -10.75
C PRO A 153 11.74 2.91 -11.93
N ARG A 154 12.68 2.19 -12.56
CA ARG A 154 13.37 2.66 -13.78
C ARG A 154 12.87 1.99 -15.05
N LYS A 155 12.21 0.85 -14.89
CA LYS A 155 11.56 0.07 -15.93
C LYS A 155 10.20 -0.36 -15.43
N ILE A 156 9.19 -0.23 -16.27
CA ILE A 156 7.82 -0.66 -16.04
C ILE A 156 7.44 -1.55 -17.21
N VAL A 157 6.78 -2.66 -16.91
CA VAL A 157 6.31 -3.60 -17.92
C VAL A 157 4.80 -3.71 -17.79
N ALA A 158 4.08 -3.40 -18.87
CA ALA A 158 2.65 -3.62 -18.99
C ALA A 158 2.40 -4.99 -19.61
N ALA A 159 1.81 -5.91 -18.84
CA ALA A 159 1.34 -7.19 -19.35
C ALA A 159 -0.09 -7.04 -19.88
N VAL A 160 -0.29 -7.32 -21.17
CA VAL A 160 -1.58 -7.18 -21.86
C VAL A 160 -1.92 -8.47 -22.60
N ASP A 161 -3.21 -8.69 -22.86
CA ASP A 161 -3.67 -9.81 -23.70
C ASP A 161 -4.39 -9.28 -24.95
N PRO A 162 -3.69 -9.13 -26.09
CA PRO A 162 -4.25 -8.52 -27.28
C PRO A 162 -5.17 -9.47 -28.09
N PHE A 163 -5.29 -10.74 -27.72
CA PHE A 163 -6.01 -11.75 -28.52
C PHE A 163 -7.35 -12.19 -27.91
N HIS A 164 -7.71 -11.72 -26.73
CA HIS A 164 -9.06 -11.90 -26.20
C HIS A 164 -10.05 -10.96 -26.91
N ARG A 165 -10.93 -11.55 -27.73
CA ARG A 165 -11.84 -10.85 -28.68
C ARG A 165 -13.11 -10.27 -28.04
N ASP A 166 -13.22 -10.28 -26.71
CA ASP A 166 -14.36 -9.67 -26.01
C ASP A 166 -14.06 -8.19 -25.78
N ASP A 167 -15.00 -7.29 -26.10
CA ASP A 167 -14.81 -5.83 -26.03
C ASP A 167 -14.43 -5.34 -24.61
N HIS A 168 -14.77 -6.14 -23.59
CA HIS A 168 -14.34 -5.95 -22.21
C HIS A 168 -12.81 -5.97 -22.04
N TYR A 169 -12.08 -6.83 -22.76
CA TYR A 169 -10.62 -6.94 -22.65
C TYR A 169 -9.87 -5.81 -23.35
N LYS A 170 -10.43 -5.28 -24.45
CA LYS A 170 -9.85 -4.10 -25.11
C LYS A 170 -9.85 -2.90 -24.16
N THR A 171 -10.97 -2.65 -23.49
CA THR A 171 -11.10 -1.59 -22.48
C THR A 171 -10.15 -1.81 -21.29
N PHE A 172 -9.90 -3.07 -20.94
CA PHE A 172 -8.99 -3.42 -19.84
C PHE A 172 -7.51 -3.23 -20.21
N ASN A 173 -7.07 -3.69 -21.39
CA ASN A 173 -5.71 -3.46 -21.88
C ASN A 173 -5.41 -1.96 -22.03
N ASP A 174 -6.36 -1.19 -22.55
CA ASP A 174 -6.22 0.27 -22.68
C ASP A 174 -6.01 0.92 -21.30
N ARG A 175 -6.73 0.45 -20.28
CA ARG A 175 -6.55 0.91 -18.90
C ARG A 175 -5.17 0.52 -18.34
N ILE A 176 -4.71 -0.72 -18.55
CA ILE A 176 -3.37 -1.15 -18.12
C ILE A 176 -2.29 -0.27 -18.76
N LEU A 177 -2.37 -0.05 -20.07
CA LEU A 177 -1.41 0.78 -20.80
C LEU A 177 -1.46 2.23 -20.35
N HIS A 178 -2.65 2.78 -20.08
CA HIS A 178 -2.81 4.12 -19.55
C HIS A 178 -2.13 4.29 -18.18
N GLU A 179 -2.43 3.40 -17.22
CA GLU A 179 -1.84 3.46 -15.88
C GLU A 179 -0.32 3.22 -15.93
N ALA A 180 0.15 2.29 -16.77
CA ALA A 180 1.58 2.03 -16.93
C ALA A 180 2.31 3.23 -17.53
N ALA A 181 1.73 3.91 -18.52
CA ALA A 181 2.28 5.14 -19.10
C ALA A 181 2.29 6.30 -18.11
N LYS A 182 1.22 6.47 -17.32
CA LYS A 182 1.16 7.46 -16.24
C LYS A 182 2.28 7.21 -15.22
N LEU A 183 2.40 5.98 -14.72
CA LEU A 183 3.43 5.61 -13.76
C LEU A 183 4.84 5.78 -14.34
N ALA A 184 5.06 5.41 -15.61
CA ALA A 184 6.35 5.59 -16.27
C ALA A 184 6.74 7.06 -16.41
N SER A 185 5.79 7.91 -16.75
CA SER A 185 5.99 9.36 -16.80
C SER A 185 6.35 9.91 -15.40
N ALA A 186 5.61 9.53 -14.36
CA ALA A 186 5.88 9.96 -12.98
C ALA A 186 7.28 9.52 -12.51
N CYS A 187 7.72 8.34 -12.93
CA CYS A 187 8.99 7.77 -12.49
C CYS A 187 10.18 8.14 -13.39
N ASN A 188 9.94 8.80 -14.54
CA ASN A 188 10.90 8.92 -15.64
C ASN A 188 11.52 7.56 -16.01
N ALA A 189 10.66 6.55 -16.18
CA ALA A 189 11.02 5.17 -16.42
C ALA A 189 10.81 4.76 -17.89
N GLU A 190 11.53 3.73 -18.32
CA GLU A 190 11.23 3.01 -19.56
C GLU A 190 9.94 2.20 -19.40
N LEU A 191 9.08 2.23 -20.42
CA LEU A 191 7.86 1.42 -20.47
C LEU A 191 7.97 0.39 -21.60
N ASP A 192 7.95 -0.88 -21.22
CA ASP A 192 7.82 -2.01 -22.13
C ASP A 192 6.40 -2.59 -22.07
N VAL A 193 5.95 -3.19 -23.16
CA VAL A 193 4.69 -3.93 -23.23
C VAL A 193 4.99 -5.38 -23.57
N VAL A 194 4.42 -6.31 -22.81
CA VAL A 194 4.63 -7.75 -22.99
C VAL A 194 3.30 -8.47 -23.17
N TYR A 195 3.33 -9.48 -24.04
CA TYR A 195 2.32 -10.51 -24.17
C TYR A 195 3.04 -11.85 -24.22
N ALA A 196 2.53 -12.83 -23.48
CA ALA A 196 3.02 -14.20 -23.50
C ALA A 196 1.93 -15.12 -24.06
N TYR A 197 2.33 -16.09 -24.89
CA TYR A 197 1.46 -17.11 -25.45
C TYR A 197 2.11 -18.48 -25.25
N ASP A 198 1.28 -19.53 -25.19
CA ASP A 198 1.72 -20.93 -25.11
C ASP A 198 1.94 -21.55 -26.49
#